data_AF-A0A534BV66-F1
#
_entry.id   AF-A0A534BV66-F1
#
_cell.length_a   1.000
_cell.length_b   1.000
_cell.length_c   1.000
_cell.angle_alpha   90.00
_cell.angle_beta   90.00
_cell.angle_gamma   90.00
#
_symmetry.space_group_name_H-M   'P 1'
#
loop_
_entity.id
_entity.type
_entity.pdbx_description
1 polymer ?
#
loop_
_entity_poly.entity_id
_entity_poly.type
_entity_poly.pdbx_seq_one_letter_code
_entity_poly.pdbx_strand_id
1 'polypeptide(L)' 'GPALAAQGMLFVGLDVIGGFVTEINVTSPTGIRELDKQFGIRIGELLMTAIERRLTGAPRRAPASAAAG' A
#
# COMPACT_ATOMS: atom_id res chain seq x y z
N GLY A 1 3.55 -7.21 -0.74
CA GLY A 1 3.33 -8.45 -1.53
C GLY A 1 2.57 -9.49 -0.71
N PRO A 2 2.20 -10.66 -1.28
CA PRO A 2 1.38 -11.68 -0.61
C PRO A 2 1.96 -12.20 0.71
N ALA A 3 3.29 -12.41 0.79
CA ALA A 3 3.95 -12.88 2.00
C ALA A 3 3.78 -11.92 3.19
N LEU A 4 4.04 -10.62 2.99
CA LEU A 4 3.88 -9.59 4.04
C LEU A 4 2.41 -9.43 4.44
N ALA A 5 1.48 -9.52 3.47
CA ALA A 5 0.05 -9.46 3.76
C ALA A 5 -0.43 -10.67 4.60
N ALA A 6 0.10 -11.86 4.35
CA ALA A 6 -0.17 -13.05 5.17
C ALA A 6 0.36 -12.91 6.61
N GLN A 7 1.39 -12.09 6.81
CA GLN A 7 1.88 -11.71 8.14
C GLN A 7 1.10 -10.54 8.78
N GLY A 8 0.01 -10.10 8.16
CA GLY A 8 -0.84 -9.03 8.69
C GLY A 8 -0.27 -7.62 8.51
N MET A 9 0.78 -7.45 7.72
CA MET A 9 1.34 -6.12 7.45
C MET A 9 0.43 -5.34 6.50
N LEU A 10 -0.27 -4.35 7.04
CA LEU A 10 -1.21 -3.51 6.31
C LEU A 10 -0.52 -2.42 5.48
N PHE A 11 0.60 -1.90 5.99
CA PHE A 11 1.32 -0.80 5.37
C PHE A 11 2.82 -0.96 5.54
N VAL A 12 3.55 -0.99 4.43
CA VAL A 12 5.00 -1.24 4.37
C VAL A 12 5.62 -0.40 3.26
N GLY A 13 6.79 0.16 3.53
CA GLY A 13 7.65 0.78 2.51
C GLY A 13 8.62 -0.27 1.96
N LEU A 14 8.82 -0.30 0.65
CA LEU A 14 9.79 -1.17 0.00
C LEU A 14 10.76 -0.32 -0.80
N ASP A 15 12.05 -0.48 -0.50
CA ASP A 15 13.09 0.16 -1.28
C ASP A 15 13.61 -0.86 -2.29
N VAL A 16 13.56 -0.48 -3.57
CA VAL A 16 13.91 -1.36 -4.69
C VAL A 16 14.98 -0.70 -5.53
N ILE A 17 16.12 -1.37 -5.68
CA ILE A 17 17.25 -0.92 -6.51
C ILE A 17 17.59 -2.05 -7.47
N GLY A 18 17.62 -1.75 -8.78
CA GLY A 18 17.96 -2.74 -9.82
C GLY A 18 17.01 -3.94 -9.89
N GLY A 19 15.76 -3.79 -9.44
CA GLY A 19 14.76 -4.86 -9.41
C GLY A 19 14.80 -5.75 -8.16
N PHE A 20 15.70 -5.49 -7.23
CA PHE A 20 15.81 -6.21 -5.96
C PHE A 20 15.33 -5.35 -4.80
N VAL A 21 14.62 -5.96 -3.85
CA VAL A 21 14.25 -5.32 -2.58
C VAL A 21 15.49 -5.25 -1.71
N THR A 22 15.89 -4.05 -1.30
CA THR A 22 17.05 -3.81 -0.45
C THR A 22 16.64 -3.55 1.00
N GLU A 23 15.46 -2.97 1.23
CA GLU A 23 14.95 -2.64 2.57
C GLU A 23 13.43 -2.82 2.64
N ILE A 24 12.94 -3.21 3.82
CA ILE A 24 11.51 -3.31 4.14
C ILE A 24 11.23 -2.48 5.40
N ASN A 25 10.53 -1.36 5.24
CA ASN A 25 10.18 -0.44 6.30
C ASN A 25 8.78 -0.75 6.85
N VAL A 26 8.72 -1.35 8.05
CA VAL A 26 7.45 -1.83 8.67
C VAL A 26 6.92 -0.95 9.80
N THR A 27 7.74 -0.05 10.34
CA THR A 27 7.37 0.75 11.53
C THR A 27 6.73 2.08 11.16
N SER A 28 7.43 2.89 10.36
CA SER A 28 6.97 4.22 9.95
C SER A 28 7.43 4.54 8.53
N PRO A 29 6.97 3.80 7.50
CA PRO A 29 7.26 4.15 6.11
C PRO A 29 6.71 5.54 5.75
N THR A 30 7.53 6.34 5.05
CA THR A 30 7.26 7.76 4.73
C THR A 30 7.09 7.98 3.22
N GLY A 31 7.12 9.23 2.73
CA GLY A 31 7.07 9.55 1.30
C GLY A 31 5.68 9.56 0.66
N ILE A 32 4.62 9.31 1.45
CA ILE A 32 3.25 9.20 0.94
C ILE A 32 2.78 10.48 0.24
N ARG A 33 3.04 11.65 0.85
CA ARG A 33 2.54 12.93 0.32
C ARG A 33 3.21 13.29 -1.00
N GLU A 34 4.49 12.98 -1.11
CA GLU A 34 5.30 13.22 -2.29
C GLU A 34 4.80 12.35 -3.45
N LEU A 35 4.55 11.06 -3.19
CA LEU A 35 3.99 10.13 -4.17
C LEU A 35 2.56 10.50 -4.58
N ASP A 36 1.71 10.87 -3.62
CA ASP A 36 0.35 11.34 -3.92
C ASP A 36 0.35 12.57 -4.81
N LYS A 37 1.26 13.52 -4.58
CA LYS A 37 1.40 14.72 -5.41
C LYS A 37 1.92 14.40 -6.82
N GLN A 38 2.84 13.45 -6.94
CA GLN A 38 3.44 13.09 -8.23
C GLN A 38 2.52 12.22 -9.10
N PHE A 39 1.78 11.31 -8.49
CA PHE A 39 1.04 10.26 -9.21
C PHE A 39 -0.48 10.29 -9.00
N GLY A 40 -1.00 11.13 -8.10
CA GLY A 40 -2.45 11.25 -7.85
C GLY A 40 -3.09 10.00 -7.26
N ILE A 41 -2.31 9.15 -6.59
CA ILE A 41 -2.70 7.79 -6.19
C ILE A 41 -3.53 7.72 -4.90
N ARG A 42 -3.59 8.80 -4.10
CA ARG A 42 -4.39 8.90 -2.87
C ARG A 42 -4.12 7.75 -1.89
N ILE A 43 -2.86 7.46 -1.61
CA ILE A 43 -2.41 6.37 -0.73
C ILE A 43 -3.04 6.46 0.66
N GLY A 44 -3.21 7.68 1.20
CA GLY A 44 -3.87 7.88 2.50
C GLY A 44 -5.29 7.30 2.54
N GLU A 45 -6.07 7.51 1.48
CA GLU A 45 -7.43 6.95 1.35
C GLU A 45 -7.39 5.42 1.21
N LEU A 46 -6.43 4.90 0.43
CA LEU A 46 -6.23 3.46 0.28
C LEU A 46 -5.92 2.78 1.61
N LEU A 47 -5.07 3.41 2.43
CA LEU A 47 -4.71 2.93 3.76
C LEU A 47 -5.92 2.93 4.70
N MET A 48 -6.68 4.04 4.77
CA MET A 48 -7.89 4.09 5.61
C MET A 48 -8.91 3.03 5.18
N THR A 49 -9.13 2.85 3.88
CA THR A 49 -10.00 1.79 3.36
C THR A 49 -9.48 0.40 3.74
N ALA A 50 -8.16 0.18 3.78
CA ALA A 50 -7.58 -1.08 4.23
C ALA A 50 -7.80 -1.32 5.74
N ILE A 51 -7.68 -0.28 6.56
CA ILE A 51 -7.96 -0.33 8.01
C ILE A 51 -9.43 -0.65 8.26
N GLU A 52 -10.36 0.08 7.63
CA GLU A 52 -11.80 -0.16 7.74
C GLU A 52 -12.17 -1.61 7.38
N ARG A 53 -11.60 -2.14 6.30
CA ARG A 53 -11.79 -3.54 5.91
C ARG A 53 -11.27 -4.51 6.96
N ARG A 54 -10.09 -4.24 7.53
CA ARG A 54 -9.51 -5.08 8.58
C ARG A 54 -10.37 -5.12 9.84
N LEU A 55 -11.03 -4.01 10.18
CA LEU A 55 -11.91 -3.89 11.35
C LEU A 55 -13.28 -4.52 11.12
N THR A 56 -13.80 -4.45 9.89
CA THR A 56 -15.15 -4.95 9.55
C THR A 56 -15.17 -6.39 9.04
N GLY A 57 -14.01 -6.97 8.70
CA GLY A 57 -13.92 -8.28 8.07
C GLY A 57 -14.43 -8.29 6.62
N ALA A 58 -14.62 -7.10 6.01
CA ALA A 58 -15.13 -7.00 4.65
C ALA A 58 -14.17 -7.63 3.63
N PRO A 59 -14.68 -8.34 2.62
CA PRO A 59 -13.84 -9.02 1.64
C PRO A 59 -13.00 -8.04 0.81
N ARG A 60 -11.81 -8.48 0.37
CA ARG A 60 -10.93 -7.71 -0.49
C ARG A 60 -11.61 -7.47 -1.84
N ARG A 61 -12.02 -6.23 -2.12
CA ARG A 61 -12.41 -5.81 -3.48
C ARG A 61 -11.17 -5.87 -4.39
N ALA A 62 -11.37 -6.28 -5.63
CA ALA A 62 -10.35 -6.11 -6.66
C ALA A 62 -9.92 -4.63 -6.70
N PRO A 63 -8.63 -4.33 -6.91
CA PRO A 63 -8.23 -2.94 -7.15
C PRO A 63 -9.10 -2.40 -8.28
N ALA A 64 -9.64 -1.19 -8.11
CA ALA A 64 -10.26 -0.49 -9.23
C ALA A 64 -9.19 -0.44 -10.32
N SER A 65 -9.40 -1.21 -11.39
CA SER A 65 -8.48 -1.28 -12.51
C SER A 65 -8.19 0.14 -12.98
N ALA A 66 -6.95 0.37 -13.42
CA ALA A 66 -6.66 0.93 -14.74
C ALA A 66 -7.91 1.42 -15.53
N ALA A 67 -8.52 2.50 -15.07
CA ALA A 67 -9.67 3.18 -15.68
C ALA A 67 -9.33 4.65 -15.92
N ALA A 68 -8.04 4.94 -16.06
CA ALA A 68 -7.57 6.10 -16.80
C ALA A 68 -7.12 5.55 -18.16
N GLY A 69 -8.01 5.69 -19.14
CA GLY A 69 -7.58 5.97 -20.50
C GLY A 69 -7.05 7.40 -20.58
#